data_AF-A0A535TLX1-F1
#
_entry.id   AF-A0A535TLX1-F1
#
_cell.length_a   1.000
_cell.length_b   1.000
_cell.length_c   1.000
_cell.angle_alpha   90.00
_cell.angle_beta   90.00
_cell.angle_gamma   90.00
#
_symmetry.space_group_name_H-M   'P 1'
#
loop_
_entity.id
_entity.type
_entity.pdbx_description
1 polymer ?
#
loop_
_entity_poly.entity_id
_entity_poly.type
_entity_poly.pdbx_seq_one_letter_code
_entity_poly.pdbx_strand_id
1 'polypeptide(L)'
;MARLSEIRATDPAAVPKALAKRRRRPLLLRGSLFLVAADHPARGVLRVGADPMAMADRGELLHRLLIALERPGVDGILGTADIVDD
;
A
#
# COMPACT_ATOMS: atom_id res chain seq x y z
N MET A 1 11.16 -0.16 6.59
CA MET A 1 10.48 0.87 7.40
C MET A 1 11.39 2.01 7.82
N ALA A 2 12.59 1.76 8.38
CA ALA A 2 13.49 2.81 8.88
C ALA A 2 13.67 4.04 7.94
N ARG A 3 13.98 3.82 6.66
CA ARG A 3 14.11 4.90 5.66
C ARG A 3 12.84 5.73 5.47
N LEU A 4 11.67 5.08 5.44
CA LEU A 4 10.39 5.76 5.27
C LEU A 4 10.06 6.61 6.49
N SER A 5 10.30 6.08 7.69
CA SER A 5 10.16 6.82 8.94
C SER A 5 11.09 8.03 9.00
N GLU A 6 12.34 7.89 8.57
CA GLU A 6 13.32 8.99 8.48
C GLU A 6 12.84 10.08 7.51
N ILE A 7 12.39 9.70 6.30
CA ILE A 7 11.85 10.66 5.32
C ILE A 7 10.65 11.41 5.89
N ARG A 8 9.70 10.70 6.52
CA ARG A 8 8.52 11.36 7.13
C ARG A 8 8.91 12.34 8.23
N ALA A 9 9.96 12.03 9.01
CA ALA A 9 10.45 12.88 10.08
C ALA A 9 11.26 14.09 9.58
N THR A 10 11.96 13.98 8.44
CA THR A 10 12.98 14.95 8.01
C THR A 10 12.64 15.70 6.72
N ASP A 11 11.90 15.10 5.80
CA ASP A 11 11.40 15.71 4.55
C ASP A 11 9.98 15.20 4.22
N PRO A 12 8.95 15.62 4.98
CA PRO A 12 7.58 15.20 4.72
C PRO A 12 7.07 15.64 3.34
N ALA A 13 7.66 16.68 2.75
CA ALA A 13 7.33 17.12 1.40
C ALA A 13 7.78 16.13 0.31
N ALA A 14 8.65 15.17 0.64
CA ALA A 14 9.05 14.09 -0.28
C ALA A 14 7.86 13.22 -0.73
N VAL A 15 6.89 12.96 0.14
CA VAL A 15 5.72 12.11 -0.16
C VAL A 15 4.84 12.70 -1.28
N PRO A 16 4.32 13.94 -1.19
CA PRO A 16 3.56 14.53 -2.28
C PRO A 16 4.40 14.75 -3.54
N LYS A 17 5.70 15.04 -3.42
CA LYS A 17 6.62 15.11 -4.58
C LYS A 17 6.72 13.77 -5.30
N ALA A 18 6.80 12.66 -4.56
CA ALA A 18 6.83 11.31 -5.13
C ALA A 18 5.50 10.99 -5.83
N LEU A 19 4.37 11.31 -5.20
CA LEU A 19 3.05 11.14 -5.80
C LEU A 19 2.88 11.94 -7.11
N ALA A 20 3.36 13.18 -7.15
CA ALA A 20 3.32 14.02 -8.36
C ALA A 20 4.14 13.43 -9.52
N LYS A 21 5.25 12.74 -9.22
CA LYS A 21 6.12 12.07 -10.22
C LYS A 21 5.64 10.68 -10.62
N ARG A 22 4.62 10.13 -9.94
CA ARG A 22 4.12 8.77 -10.19
C ARG A 22 3.61 8.64 -11.62
N ARG A 23 4.18 7.69 -12.36
CA ARG A 23 3.70 7.35 -13.71
C ARG A 23 2.24 6.87 -13.62
N ARG A 24 1.36 7.54 -14.36
CA ARG A 24 -0.04 7.14 -14.48
C ARG A 24 -0.20 6.14 -15.62
N ARG A 25 -1.25 5.32 -15.53
CA ARG A 25 -1.69 4.40 -16.58
C ARG A 25 -3.17 4.65 -16.87
N PRO A 26 -3.68 4.24 -18.06
CA PRO A 26 -5.12 4.16 -18.29
C PRO A 26 -5.80 3.34 -17.20
N LEU A 27 -7.04 3.71 -16.86
CA LEU A 27 -7.82 3.03 -15.81
C LEU A 27 -7.97 1.54 -16.14
N LEU A 28 -8.47 1.25 -17.34
CA LEU A 28 -8.66 -0.12 -17.84
C LEU A 28 -7.58 -0.46 -18.86
N LEU A 29 -6.92 -1.60 -18.65
CA LEU A 29 -5.99 -2.20 -19.62
C LEU A 29 -6.59 -3.45 -20.29
N ARG A 30 -7.48 -4.15 -19.57
CA ARG A 30 -8.06 -5.45 -19.97
C ARG A 30 -9.59 -5.50 -19.78
N GLY A 31 -10.25 -4.35 -19.77
CA GLY A 31 -11.71 -4.24 -19.52
C GLY A 31 -12.15 -4.47 -18.07
N SER A 32 -11.22 -4.84 -17.17
CA SER A 32 -11.44 -5.01 -15.73
C SER A 32 -10.26 -4.46 -14.93
N LEU A 33 -10.45 -4.34 -13.61
CA LEU A 33 -9.42 -3.98 -12.63
C LEU A 33 -9.28 -5.11 -11.61
N PHE A 34 -8.03 -5.49 -11.33
CA PHE A 34 -7.71 -6.32 -10.18
C PHE A 34 -6.91 -5.52 -9.15
N LEU A 35 -7.54 -5.19 -8.03
CA LEU A 35 -6.94 -4.40 -6.95
C LEU A 35 -6.79 -5.24 -5.67
N VAL A 36 -5.69 -5.02 -4.96
CA VAL A 36 -5.49 -5.61 -3.62
C VAL A 36 -5.91 -4.60 -2.55
N ALA A 37 -6.82 -4.99 -1.66
CA ALA A 37 -7.36 -4.12 -0.61
C ALA A 37 -6.59 -4.26 0.72
N ALA A 38 -6.26 -3.13 1.35
CA ALA A 38 -5.49 -3.07 2.60
C ALA A 38 -5.98 -1.97 3.56
N ASP A 39 -7.28 -1.63 3.56
CA ASP A 39 -7.88 -0.64 4.46
C ASP A 39 -8.36 -1.23 5.81
N HIS A 40 -8.40 -2.56 5.94
CA HIS A 40 -8.88 -3.28 7.12
C HIS A 40 -8.24 -2.83 8.45
N PRO A 41 -6.91 -2.62 8.55
CA PRO A 41 -6.29 -2.21 9.82
C PRO A 41 -6.81 -0.88 10.34
N ALA A 42 -7.13 0.07 9.47
CA ALA A 42 -7.70 1.36 9.85
C ALA A 42 -9.11 1.25 10.46
N ARG A 43 -9.78 0.09 10.26
CA ARG A 43 -11.07 -0.26 10.88
C ARG A 43 -10.91 -1.11 12.14
N GLY A 44 -9.68 -1.28 12.64
CA GLY A 44 -9.37 -2.16 13.76
C GLY A 44 -9.41 -3.65 13.43
N VAL A 45 -9.48 -4.01 12.14
CA VAL A 45 -9.50 -5.41 11.69
C VAL A 45 -8.07 -5.82 11.31
N LEU A 46 -7.43 -6.60 12.19
CA LEU A 46 -6.06 -7.09 12.01
C LEU A 46 -5.96 -8.60 11.72
N ARG A 47 -7.00 -9.35 12.07
CA ARG A 47 -7.05 -10.81 11.98
C ARG A 47 -7.21 -11.28 10.54
N VAL A 48 -6.47 -12.32 10.18
CA VAL A 48 -6.69 -13.11 8.95
C VAL A 48 -6.71 -14.58 9.34
N GLY A 49 -7.81 -15.28 9.05
CA GLY A 49 -7.98 -16.68 9.43
C GLY A 49 -7.82 -16.87 10.95
N ALA A 50 -6.90 -17.76 11.34
CA ALA A 50 -6.62 -18.07 12.74
C ALA A 50 -5.62 -17.10 13.41
N ASP A 51 -4.89 -16.29 12.65
CA ASP A 51 -3.89 -15.37 13.20
C ASP A 51 -4.56 -14.02 13.54
N PRO A 52 -4.71 -13.67 14.84
CA PRO A 52 -5.35 -12.43 15.26
C PRO A 52 -4.55 -11.17 14.90
N MET A 53 -3.25 -11.29 14.63
CA MET A 53 -2.33 -10.17 14.42
C MET A 53 -1.73 -10.18 13.00
N ALA A 54 -2.31 -10.92 12.08
CA ALA A 54 -1.80 -11.14 10.72
C ALA A 54 -1.48 -9.86 9.91
N MET A 55 -2.14 -8.74 10.23
CA MET A 55 -1.93 -7.42 9.60
C MET A 55 -1.45 -6.34 10.57
N ALA A 56 -1.02 -6.72 11.78
CA ALA A 56 -0.63 -5.78 12.82
C ALA A 56 0.71 -5.10 12.55
N ASP A 57 1.67 -5.83 11.97
CA ASP A 57 2.96 -5.27 11.61
C ASP A 57 2.86 -4.48 10.29
N ARG A 58 3.09 -3.15 10.38
CA ARG A 58 3.02 -2.26 9.20
C ARG A 58 4.10 -2.57 8.17
N GLY A 59 5.31 -2.94 8.60
CA GLY A 59 6.40 -3.26 7.68
C GLY A 59 6.14 -4.52 6.88
N GLU A 60 5.66 -5.56 7.54
CA GLU A 60 5.27 -6.81 6.90
C GLU A 60 4.07 -6.64 5.98
N LEU A 61 3.05 -5.87 6.40
CA LEU A 61 1.90 -5.56 5.55
C LEU A 61 2.34 -4.88 4.24
N LEU A 62 3.16 -3.83 4.34
CA LEU A 62 3.68 -3.12 3.15
C LEU A 62 4.56 -4.04 2.29
N HIS A 63 5.38 -4.88 2.89
CA HIS A 63 6.19 -5.85 2.15
C HIS A 63 5.34 -6.82 1.33
N ARG A 64 4.28 -7.38 1.93
CA ARG A 64 3.33 -8.26 1.22
C ARG A 64 2.58 -7.52 0.10
N LEU A 65 2.25 -6.25 0.28
CA LEU A 65 1.63 -5.41 -0.76
C LEU A 65 2.57 -5.15 -1.94
N LEU A 66 3.85 -4.89 -1.68
CA LEU A 66 4.86 -4.74 -2.74
C LEU A 66 5.00 -6.03 -3.55
N ILE A 67 5.09 -7.20 -2.88
CA ILE A 67 5.12 -8.50 -3.56
C ILE A 67 3.87 -8.69 -4.42
N ALA A 68 2.69 -8.28 -3.93
CA ALA A 68 1.45 -8.39 -4.69
C ALA A 68 1.46 -7.48 -5.93
N LEU A 69 1.93 -6.23 -5.80
CA LEU A 69 2.05 -5.27 -6.89
C LEU A 69 3.03 -5.71 -7.99
N GLU A 70 4.02 -6.53 -7.65
CA GLU A 70 4.95 -7.13 -8.63
C GLU A 70 4.32 -8.22 -9.49
N ARG A 71 3.16 -8.78 -9.09
CA ARG A 71 2.54 -9.90 -9.82
C ARG A 71 1.87 -9.42 -11.10
N PRO A 72 2.16 -10.05 -12.25
CA PRO A 72 1.44 -9.78 -13.49
C PRO A 72 -0.07 -9.94 -13.30
N GLY A 73 -0.83 -8.93 -13.69
CA GLY A 73 -2.28 -8.89 -13.56
C GLY A 73 -2.80 -8.08 -12.38
N VAL A 74 -1.97 -7.74 -11.39
CA VAL A 74 -2.35 -6.79 -10.34
C VAL A 74 -2.26 -5.37 -10.88
N ASP A 75 -3.37 -4.67 -10.85
CA ASP A 75 -3.53 -3.36 -11.47
C ASP A 75 -3.28 -2.20 -10.48
N GLY A 76 -3.28 -2.49 -9.18
CA GLY A 76 -3.02 -1.53 -8.12
C GLY A 76 -3.50 -2.00 -6.74
N ILE A 77 -3.56 -1.06 -5.81
CA ILE A 77 -4.07 -1.28 -4.45
C ILE A 77 -5.24 -0.34 -4.14
N LEU A 78 -6.04 -0.74 -3.15
CA LEU A 78 -7.02 0.08 -2.46
C LEU A 78 -6.61 0.15 -0.98
N GLY A 79 -6.50 1.35 -0.41
CA GLY A 79 -6.11 1.52 0.97
C GLY A 79 -6.46 2.91 1.50
N THR A 80 -6.28 3.09 2.80
CA THR A 80 -6.33 4.40 3.45
C THR A 80 -5.14 5.27 3.04
N ALA A 81 -5.19 6.56 3.35
CA ALA A 81 -4.15 7.51 2.95
C ALA A 81 -2.75 7.11 3.45
N ASP A 82 -2.65 6.58 4.68
CA ASP A 82 -1.37 6.10 5.23
C ASP A 82 -0.78 4.94 4.44
N ILE A 83 -1.62 4.02 3.94
CA ILE A 83 -1.17 2.89 3.10
C ILE A 83 -0.74 3.37 1.70
N VAL A 84 -1.41 4.37 1.13
CA VAL A 84 -1.10 4.88 -0.22
C VAL A 84 0.16 5.77 -0.21
N ASP A 85 0.44 6.45 0.90
CA ASP A 85 1.59 7.33 1.05
C ASP A 85 2.90 6.58 1.39
N ASP A 86 2.81 5.36 1.92
CA ASP A 86 3.94 4.51 2.35
C ASP A 86 4.53 3.65 1.21
#